data_AF-A0A815V0I3-F1
#
_entry.id   AF-A0A815V0I3-F1
#
_cell.length_a   1.000
_cell.length_b   1.000
_cell.length_c   1.000
_cell.angle_alpha   90.00
_cell.angle_beta   90.00
_cell.angle_gamma   90.00
#
_symmetry.space_group_name_H-M   'P 1'
#
loop_
_entity.id
_entity.type
_entity.pdbx_description
1 polymer ?
#
loop_
_entity_poly.entity_id
_entity_poly.type
_entity_poly.pdbx_seq_one_letter_code
_entity_poly.pdbx_strand_id
1 'polypeptide(L)'
;MRLFGLSLRLRLVENSIESTRTRIHLRQPCQNNSTCLNDNTTIRGFNCNCLSGFNGTECQYDYRICQLRTCSYNGICYQSSNTTFTCSCNEGWQGVHCEIKMNYCKNITCYNQGVCQSLSSNYTCLCIGEYYSGRYCEIKSGKIVTLERVSKSFGYIAIIFLIGTAIFIITMDLLKYYFGIDPARKRLRPRKCVKKQKTIPVVQKFYYKSSLKKRSENSIVVIEETNI
;
A
#
# COMPACT_ATOMS: atom_id res chain seq x y z
N MET A 1 -51.33 31.98 -105.18
CA MET A 1 -50.84 32.85 -106.26
C MET A 1 -49.40 33.24 -105.93
N ARG A 2 -48.44 32.84 -106.78
CA ARG A 2 -46.99 33.21 -106.84
C ARG A 2 -46.11 32.79 -105.64
N LEU A 3 -45.17 31.85 -105.76
CA LEU A 3 -43.98 31.65 -106.63
C LEU A 3 -42.67 32.16 -105.98
N PHE A 4 -41.75 31.20 -105.82
CA PHE A 4 -40.28 31.25 -105.84
C PHE A 4 -39.48 32.02 -104.76
N GLY A 5 -38.51 31.31 -104.18
CA GLY A 5 -37.38 31.89 -103.47
C GLY A 5 -36.51 30.87 -102.74
N LEU A 6 -35.82 29.99 -103.47
CA LEU A 6 -34.67 29.26 -102.93
C LEU A 6 -33.61 30.29 -102.50
N SER A 7 -33.26 30.34 -101.22
CA SER A 7 -32.04 31.00 -100.75
C SER A 7 -31.26 30.02 -99.88
N LEU A 8 -30.36 29.30 -100.55
CA LEU A 8 -29.27 28.57 -99.90
C LEU A 8 -28.29 29.63 -99.37
N ARG A 9 -28.21 29.82 -98.05
CA ARG A 9 -27.07 30.51 -97.43
C ARG A 9 -26.46 29.61 -96.38
N LEU A 10 -25.22 29.19 -96.66
CA LEU A 10 -24.35 28.46 -95.77
C LEU A 10 -24.23 29.18 -94.43
N ARG A 11 -24.41 28.45 -93.32
CA ARG A 11 -23.99 28.90 -92.00
C ARG A 11 -22.46 28.88 -91.96
N LEU A 12 -21.84 30.04 -92.13
CA LEU A 12 -20.49 30.25 -91.62
C LEU A 12 -20.63 30.45 -90.11
N VAL A 13 -20.06 29.52 -89.34
CA VAL A 13 -19.84 29.65 -87.90
C VAL A 13 -18.76 30.72 -87.74
N GLU A 14 -19.17 31.94 -87.46
CA GLU A 14 -18.26 33.04 -87.15
C GLU A 14 -17.81 32.88 -85.69
N ASN A 15 -16.58 32.37 -85.52
CA ASN A 15 -15.88 32.34 -84.25
C ASN A 15 -15.58 33.78 -83.80
N SER A 16 -16.50 34.39 -83.06
CA SER A 16 -16.23 35.63 -82.33
C SER A 16 -15.49 35.30 -81.02
N ILE A 17 -14.16 35.35 -81.08
CA ILE A 17 -13.31 35.55 -79.90
C ILE A 17 -13.58 36.99 -79.41
N GLU A 18 -14.63 37.17 -78.61
CA GLU A 18 -14.83 38.38 -77.80
C GLU A 18 -14.61 37.98 -76.34
N SER A 19 -13.34 37.91 -75.98
CA SER A 19 -12.90 37.94 -74.59
C SER A 19 -13.35 39.26 -73.98
N THR A 20 -14.36 39.24 -73.11
CA THR A 20 -14.34 39.85 -71.77
C THR A 20 -15.73 39.91 -71.16
N ARG A 21 -15.79 39.57 -69.85
CA ARG A 21 -16.92 39.74 -68.92
C ARG A 21 -18.07 38.75 -69.02
N THR A 22 -17.75 37.46 -68.95
CA THR A 22 -18.57 36.54 -68.16
C THR A 22 -18.69 37.10 -66.73
N ARG A 23 -19.86 37.64 -66.36
CA ARG A 23 -20.22 37.76 -64.94
C ARG A 23 -20.31 36.34 -64.40
N ILE A 24 -19.20 35.84 -63.90
CA ILE A 24 -19.20 34.70 -62.98
C ILE A 24 -20.07 35.16 -61.81
N HIS A 25 -21.30 34.66 -61.74
CA HIS A 25 -22.01 34.61 -60.47
C HIS A 25 -21.18 33.68 -59.58
N LEU A 26 -20.15 34.24 -58.95
CA LEU A 26 -19.56 33.63 -57.78
C LEU A 26 -20.71 33.61 -56.79
N ARG A 27 -21.26 32.41 -56.55
CA ARG A 27 -22.06 32.13 -55.35
C ARG A 27 -21.41 32.91 -54.22
N GLN A 28 -22.18 33.72 -53.50
CA GLN A 28 -21.69 34.55 -52.39
C GLN A 28 -20.62 33.77 -51.61
N PRO A 29 -19.32 34.13 -51.76
CA PRO A 29 -18.24 33.32 -51.21
C PRO A 29 -18.18 33.46 -49.68
N CYS A 30 -18.75 34.54 -49.16
CA CYS A 30 -18.86 34.80 -47.74
C CYS A 30 -20.13 34.14 -47.18
N GLN A 31 -19.94 33.26 -46.18
CA GLN A 31 -20.99 32.49 -45.51
C GLN A 31 -21.61 33.31 -44.36
N ASN A 32 -22.64 32.77 -43.71
CA ASN A 32 -23.23 33.35 -42.48
C ASN A 32 -23.69 34.82 -42.62
N ASN A 33 -24.27 35.17 -43.77
CA ASN A 33 -24.82 36.49 -44.05
C ASN A 33 -23.80 37.65 -43.96
N SER A 34 -22.52 37.34 -44.18
CA SER A 34 -21.42 38.31 -44.17
C SER A 34 -21.30 39.07 -45.49
N THR A 35 -20.66 40.24 -45.45
CA THR A 35 -20.57 41.13 -46.63
C THR A 35 -19.33 40.79 -47.45
N CYS A 36 -19.51 40.53 -48.74
CA CYS A 36 -18.41 40.29 -49.68
C CYS A 36 -17.91 41.60 -50.27
N LEU A 37 -16.62 41.88 -50.10
CA LEU A 37 -15.93 43.03 -50.69
C LEU A 37 -14.98 42.53 -51.78
N ASN A 38 -15.00 43.17 -52.95
CA ASN A 38 -14.02 42.86 -53.99
C ASN A 38 -12.67 43.44 -53.57
N ASP A 39 -11.63 42.59 -53.53
CA ASP A 39 -10.29 42.96 -53.08
C ASP A 39 -9.26 42.32 -54.00
N ASN A 40 -8.79 43.12 -54.96
CA ASN A 40 -7.80 42.72 -55.97
C ASN A 40 -6.38 42.57 -55.42
N THR A 41 -6.15 42.90 -54.15
CA THR A 41 -4.86 42.69 -53.48
C THR A 41 -4.70 41.26 -52.97
N THR A 42 -5.82 40.57 -52.75
CA THR A 42 -5.82 39.15 -52.35
C THR A 42 -5.76 38.24 -53.58
N ILE A 43 -5.08 37.10 -53.46
CA ILE A 43 -4.99 36.06 -54.51
C ILE A 43 -6.39 35.58 -54.96
N ARG A 44 -7.39 35.72 -54.08
CA ARG A 44 -8.78 35.28 -54.31
C ARG A 44 -9.65 36.35 -54.95
N GLY A 45 -9.20 37.60 -55.01
CA GLY A 45 -9.96 38.72 -55.59
C GLY A 45 -11.12 39.23 -54.73
N PHE A 46 -11.26 38.74 -53.50
CA PHE A 46 -12.32 39.14 -52.57
C PHE A 46 -11.86 39.03 -51.11
N ASN A 47 -12.49 39.82 -50.26
CA ASN A 47 -12.35 39.79 -48.81
C ASN A 47 -13.75 39.80 -48.16
N CYS A 48 -13.95 39.00 -47.11
CA CYS A 48 -15.23 38.89 -46.42
C CYS A 48 -15.20 39.68 -45.12
N ASN A 49 -16.14 40.62 -44.96
CA ASN A 49 -16.36 41.32 -43.70
C ASN A 49 -17.32 40.51 -42.81
N CYS A 50 -16.75 39.79 -41.84
CA CYS A 50 -17.50 38.87 -40.99
C CYS A 50 -18.36 39.61 -39.96
N LEU A 51 -19.60 39.13 -39.79
CA LEU A 51 -20.46 39.58 -38.68
C LEU A 51 -19.88 39.12 -37.34
N SER A 52 -20.21 39.86 -36.27
CA SER A 52 -19.82 39.49 -34.91
C SER A 52 -20.27 38.06 -34.58
N GLY A 53 -19.33 37.25 -34.10
CA GLY A 53 -19.55 35.82 -33.88
C GLY A 53 -18.98 34.88 -34.93
N PHE A 54 -18.53 35.39 -36.08
CA PHE A 54 -17.98 34.57 -37.16
C PHE A 54 -16.53 34.93 -37.51
N ASN A 55 -15.76 33.94 -37.96
CA ASN A 55 -14.39 34.13 -38.44
C ASN A 55 -14.05 33.17 -39.61
N GLY A 56 -12.82 33.27 -40.11
CA GLY A 56 -12.36 32.53 -41.28
C GLY A 56 -12.42 33.37 -42.56
N THR A 57 -11.75 32.91 -43.60
CA THR A 57 -11.61 33.67 -44.86
C THR A 57 -12.92 33.84 -45.62
N GLU A 58 -13.88 32.97 -45.36
CA GLU A 58 -15.25 33.00 -45.90
C GLU A 58 -16.27 33.25 -44.79
N CYS A 59 -15.83 33.69 -43.60
CA CYS A 59 -16.66 33.84 -42.41
C CYS A 59 -17.42 32.55 -42.05
N GLN A 60 -16.83 31.40 -42.33
CA GLN A 60 -17.48 30.11 -42.22
C GLN A 60 -17.63 29.65 -40.77
N TYR A 61 -16.68 29.98 -39.89
CA TYR A 61 -16.62 29.45 -38.54
C TYR A 61 -17.39 30.33 -37.54
N ASP A 62 -18.35 29.75 -36.80
CA ASP A 62 -19.04 30.43 -35.69
C ASP A 62 -18.25 30.22 -34.37
N TYR A 63 -17.51 31.22 -33.92
CA TYR A 63 -16.72 31.10 -32.68
C TYR A 63 -17.58 31.21 -31.42
N ARG A 64 -18.85 31.62 -31.54
CA ARG A 64 -19.79 31.67 -30.40
C ARG A 64 -20.18 30.28 -29.95
N ILE A 65 -19.94 29.24 -30.74
CA ILE A 65 -20.16 27.85 -30.34
C ILE A 65 -19.41 27.54 -29.03
N CYS A 66 -18.17 28.00 -28.90
CA CYS A 66 -17.41 27.85 -27.64
C CYS A 66 -17.82 28.84 -26.54
N GLN A 67 -18.45 29.97 -26.89
CA GLN A 67 -18.96 30.94 -25.91
C GLN A 67 -20.29 30.51 -25.30
N LEU A 68 -21.15 29.84 -26.09
CA LEU A 68 -22.51 29.42 -25.70
C LEU A 68 -22.54 27.99 -25.14
N ARG A 69 -21.61 27.11 -25.51
CA ARG A 69 -21.52 25.71 -25.04
C ARG A 69 -20.22 25.49 -24.28
N THR A 70 -20.12 26.15 -23.14
CA THR A 70 -18.91 26.14 -22.32
C THR A 70 -18.57 24.72 -21.88
N CYS A 71 -17.33 24.30 -22.08
CA CYS A 71 -16.80 23.13 -21.40
C CYS A 71 -16.84 23.39 -19.90
N SER A 72 -17.47 22.49 -19.14
CA SER A 72 -17.60 22.59 -17.69
C SER A 72 -16.23 22.51 -17.01
N TYR A 73 -16.15 22.95 -15.75
CA TYR A 73 -14.98 22.82 -14.88
C TYR A 73 -13.65 23.31 -15.51
N ASN A 74 -13.72 24.44 -16.22
CA ASN A 74 -12.58 25.08 -16.90
C ASN A 74 -11.94 24.21 -17.99
N GLY A 75 -12.70 23.33 -18.65
CA GLY A 75 -12.23 22.63 -19.84
C GLY A 75 -11.94 23.60 -21.00
N ILE A 76 -11.03 23.22 -21.90
CA ILE A 76 -10.65 24.04 -23.06
C ILE A 76 -11.54 23.66 -24.24
N CYS A 77 -12.23 24.64 -24.83
CA CYS A 77 -13.06 24.43 -26.01
C CYS A 77 -12.25 24.60 -27.30
N TYR A 78 -12.34 23.61 -28.19
CA TYR A 78 -11.77 23.65 -29.52
C TYR A 78 -12.89 23.58 -30.56
N GLN A 79 -12.91 24.53 -31.49
CA GLN A 79 -13.83 24.47 -32.62
C GLN A 79 -13.34 23.45 -33.63
N SER A 80 -14.18 22.45 -33.94
CA SER A 80 -13.86 21.39 -34.90
C SER A 80 -14.45 21.65 -36.28
N SER A 81 -15.57 22.39 -36.37
CA SER A 81 -16.17 22.86 -37.63
C SER A 81 -17.08 24.07 -37.40
N ASN A 82 -17.80 24.50 -38.45
CA ASN A 82 -18.81 25.57 -38.36
C ASN A 82 -19.94 25.26 -37.39
N THR A 83 -20.19 23.97 -37.06
CA THR A 83 -21.31 23.54 -36.20
C THR A 83 -20.87 22.62 -35.06
N THR A 84 -19.63 22.13 -35.06
CA THR A 84 -19.13 21.18 -34.07
C THR A 84 -17.96 21.77 -33.27
N PHE A 85 -17.90 21.38 -32.00
CA PHE A 85 -16.82 21.71 -31.08
C PHE A 85 -16.42 20.44 -30.31
N THR A 86 -15.23 20.46 -29.74
CA THR A 86 -14.69 19.41 -28.89
C THR A 86 -14.15 20.06 -27.61
N CYS A 87 -14.46 19.48 -26.45
CA CYS A 87 -13.88 19.89 -25.19
C CYS A 87 -12.67 19.03 -24.85
N SER A 88 -11.56 19.67 -24.50
CA SER A 88 -10.48 19.03 -23.76
C SER A 88 -10.74 19.21 -22.27
N CYS A 89 -10.95 18.10 -21.57
CA CYS A 89 -11.29 18.10 -20.17
C CYS A 89 -10.06 18.13 -19.28
N ASN A 90 -10.17 18.85 -18.16
CA ASN A 90 -9.17 18.81 -17.10
C ASN A 90 -9.10 17.42 -16.46
N GLU A 91 -8.01 17.14 -15.76
CA GLU A 91 -7.82 15.87 -15.07
C GLU A 91 -9.00 15.54 -14.15
N GLY A 92 -9.49 14.30 -14.23
CA GLY A 92 -10.63 13.83 -13.43
C GLY A 92 -12.02 14.14 -14.01
N TRP A 93 -12.12 14.70 -15.21
CA TRP A 93 -13.39 14.99 -15.89
C TRP A 93 -13.47 14.35 -17.27
N GLN A 94 -14.69 13.98 -17.68
CA GLN A 94 -15.01 13.37 -18.97
C GLN A 94 -16.43 13.80 -19.41
N GLY A 95 -16.86 13.36 -20.59
CA GLY A 95 -18.14 13.76 -21.18
C GLY A 95 -17.96 14.77 -22.31
N VAL A 96 -19.03 15.05 -23.04
CA VAL A 96 -18.98 15.94 -24.22
C VAL A 96 -18.66 17.37 -23.83
N HIS A 97 -19.08 17.77 -22.63
CA HIS A 97 -18.91 19.08 -22.03
C HIS A 97 -18.08 19.02 -20.74
N CYS A 98 -17.30 17.95 -20.52
CA CYS A 98 -16.55 17.72 -19.27
C CYS A 98 -17.43 17.71 -18.01
N GLU A 99 -18.70 17.34 -18.15
CA GLU A 99 -19.72 17.40 -17.10
C GLU A 99 -19.69 16.20 -16.16
N ILE A 100 -19.00 15.12 -16.54
CA ILE A 100 -18.97 13.86 -15.80
C ILE A 100 -17.65 13.75 -15.06
N LYS A 101 -17.70 13.62 -13.73
CA LYS A 101 -16.51 13.28 -12.95
C LYS A 101 -16.06 11.85 -13.31
N MET A 102 -14.79 11.68 -13.63
CA MET A 102 -14.22 10.35 -13.87
C MET A 102 -14.34 9.51 -12.60
N ASN A 103 -14.91 8.31 -12.77
CA ASN A 103 -14.89 7.28 -11.75
C ASN A 103 -13.81 6.26 -12.12
N TYR A 104 -12.64 6.41 -11.51
CA TYR A 104 -11.50 5.52 -11.73
C TYR A 104 -11.74 4.09 -11.18
N CYS A 105 -12.80 3.89 -10.40
CA CYS A 105 -13.21 2.57 -9.89
C CYS A 105 -14.16 1.81 -10.84
N LYS A 106 -14.67 2.42 -11.93
CA LYS A 106 -15.73 1.82 -12.76
C LYS A 106 -15.37 0.43 -13.31
N ASN A 107 -14.11 0.21 -13.67
CA ASN A 107 -13.61 -1.07 -14.19
C ASN A 107 -12.56 -1.71 -13.26
N ILE A 108 -12.48 -1.28 -12.01
CA ILE A 108 -11.50 -1.81 -11.05
C ILE A 108 -12.22 -2.72 -10.06
N THR A 109 -11.71 -3.94 -9.94
CA THR A 109 -12.17 -4.89 -8.94
C THR A 109 -11.10 -5.03 -7.87
N CYS A 110 -11.42 -4.63 -6.65
CA CYS A 110 -10.57 -4.91 -5.49
C CYS A 110 -10.97 -6.29 -4.92
N TYR A 111 -10.01 -7.21 -4.85
CA TYR A 111 -10.23 -8.57 -4.35
C TYR A 111 -10.34 -8.59 -2.81
N ASN A 112 -10.74 -9.75 -2.28
CA ASN A 112 -10.78 -10.02 -0.83
C ASN A 112 -11.58 -8.96 -0.04
N GLN A 113 -12.71 -8.53 -0.61
CA GLN A 113 -13.61 -7.52 -0.03
C GLN A 113 -12.98 -6.13 0.12
N GLY A 114 -11.89 -5.82 -0.61
CA GLY A 114 -11.33 -4.48 -0.64
C GLY A 114 -12.33 -3.46 -1.21
N VAL A 115 -12.26 -2.22 -0.73
CA VAL A 115 -13.10 -1.11 -1.18
C VAL A 115 -12.34 -0.26 -2.17
N CYS A 116 -12.88 -0.06 -3.37
CA CYS A 116 -12.27 0.86 -4.34
C CYS A 116 -12.62 2.31 -4.00
N GLN A 117 -11.60 3.17 -3.89
CA GLN A 117 -11.76 4.60 -3.70
C GLN A 117 -11.23 5.34 -4.94
N SER A 118 -12.13 6.07 -5.62
CA SER A 118 -11.76 6.94 -6.74
C SER A 118 -11.21 8.27 -6.23
N LEU A 119 -10.01 8.62 -6.65
CA LEU A 119 -9.33 9.89 -6.36
C LEU A 119 -9.52 10.86 -7.54
N SER A 120 -8.84 12.02 -7.52
CA SER A 120 -8.92 13.04 -8.57
C SER A 120 -8.30 12.61 -9.90
N SER A 121 -7.21 11.84 -9.86
CA SER A 121 -6.47 11.40 -11.06
C SER A 121 -6.18 9.90 -11.11
N ASN A 122 -6.58 9.15 -10.09
CA ASN A 122 -6.31 7.71 -9.97
C ASN A 122 -7.35 7.03 -9.07
N TYR A 123 -7.15 5.75 -8.76
CA TYR A 123 -7.88 4.99 -7.76
C TYR A 123 -6.92 4.33 -6.77
N THR A 124 -7.44 3.92 -5.63
CA THR A 124 -6.76 3.04 -4.69
C THR A 124 -7.73 1.98 -4.18
N CYS A 125 -7.23 0.76 -3.97
CA CYS A 125 -7.98 -0.30 -3.30
C CYS A 125 -7.62 -0.31 -1.81
N LEU A 126 -8.60 -0.05 -0.96
CA LEU A 126 -8.48 -0.15 0.49
C LEU A 126 -8.68 -1.60 0.91
N CYS A 127 -7.60 -2.28 1.27
CA CYS A 127 -7.64 -3.67 1.70
C CYS A 127 -8.19 -3.81 3.12
N ILE A 128 -8.91 -4.91 3.37
CA ILE A 128 -9.46 -5.17 4.69
C ILE A 128 -8.35 -5.61 5.65
N GLY A 129 -8.12 -4.78 6.67
CA GLY A 129 -7.13 -5.03 7.72
C GLY A 129 -5.72 -5.22 7.17
N GLU A 130 -4.88 -5.93 7.93
CA GLU A 130 -3.49 -6.23 7.54
C GLU A 130 -3.29 -7.61 6.92
N TYR A 131 -4.38 -8.33 6.64
CA TYR A 131 -4.35 -9.69 6.10
C TYR A 131 -4.21 -9.73 4.59
N TYR A 132 -4.41 -8.60 3.91
CA TYR A 132 -4.31 -8.48 2.47
C TYR A 132 -3.45 -7.29 2.06
N SER A 133 -2.76 -7.42 0.94
CA SER A 133 -1.91 -6.39 0.34
C SER A 133 -1.89 -6.55 -1.19
N GLY A 134 -1.15 -5.68 -1.88
CA GLY A 134 -1.15 -5.59 -3.34
C GLY A 134 -1.99 -4.42 -3.85
N ARG A 135 -1.93 -4.17 -5.16
CA ARG A 135 -2.61 -3.03 -5.79
C ARG A 135 -4.13 -3.22 -5.81
N TYR A 136 -4.58 -4.47 -5.84
CA TYR A 136 -5.98 -4.88 -5.88
C TYR A 136 -6.34 -5.77 -4.69
N CYS A 137 -5.56 -5.73 -3.60
CA CYS A 137 -5.75 -6.57 -2.42
C CYS A 137 -5.71 -8.09 -2.73
N GLU A 138 -4.97 -8.48 -3.74
CA GLU A 138 -4.85 -9.85 -4.25
C GLU A 138 -3.92 -10.74 -3.41
N ILE A 139 -2.99 -10.13 -2.68
CA ILE A 139 -1.95 -10.82 -1.92
C ILE A 139 -2.45 -11.03 -0.48
N LYS A 140 -2.35 -12.25 0.06
CA LYS A 140 -2.56 -12.49 1.50
C LYS A 140 -1.31 -12.07 2.27
N SER A 141 -1.38 -11.02 3.06
CA SER A 141 -0.32 -10.56 3.96
C SER A 141 -0.21 -11.48 5.18
N GLY A 142 0.82 -12.33 5.19
CA GLY A 142 1.17 -13.19 6.33
C GLY A 142 1.87 -12.47 7.50
N LYS A 143 1.79 -11.14 7.57
CA LYS A 143 2.62 -10.32 8.48
C LYS A 143 2.32 -10.54 9.96
N ILE A 144 1.12 -11.02 10.30
CA ILE A 144 0.73 -11.32 11.68
C ILE A 144 1.39 -12.62 12.19
N VAL A 145 1.81 -13.54 11.31
CA VAL A 145 2.45 -14.80 11.72
C VAL A 145 3.93 -14.60 12.07
N THR A 146 4.60 -13.56 11.56
CA THR A 146 6.03 -13.36 11.81
C THR A 146 6.31 -12.75 13.18
N LEU A 147 5.49 -11.81 13.68
CA LEU A 147 5.70 -11.21 15.00
C LEU A 147 5.49 -12.21 16.15
N GLU A 148 4.47 -13.08 16.05
CA GLU A 148 4.24 -14.13 17.05
C GLU A 148 5.28 -15.27 16.94
N ARG A 149 5.79 -15.55 15.73
CA ARG A 149 6.86 -16.54 15.52
C ARG A 149 8.21 -16.03 16.03
N VAL A 150 8.48 -14.73 15.90
CA VAL A 150 9.71 -14.10 16.39
C VAL A 150 9.73 -14.07 17.92
N SER A 151 8.62 -13.76 18.60
CA SER A 151 8.56 -13.75 20.07
C SER A 151 8.75 -15.15 20.69
N LYS A 152 8.19 -16.20 20.08
CA LYS A 152 8.38 -17.60 20.51
C LYS A 152 9.82 -18.08 20.29
N SER A 153 10.49 -17.59 19.24
CA SER A 153 11.88 -17.96 18.91
C SER A 153 12.88 -17.46 19.96
N PHE A 154 12.75 -16.21 20.41
CA PHE A 154 13.65 -15.65 21.44
C PHE A 154 13.55 -16.39 22.79
N GLY A 155 12.35 -16.83 23.18
CA GLY A 155 12.16 -17.64 24.39
C GLY A 155 12.85 -19.00 24.29
N TYR A 156 12.73 -19.68 23.14
CA TYR A 156 13.37 -20.97 22.91
C TYR A 156 14.91 -20.87 22.92
N ILE A 157 15.47 -19.82 22.30
CA ILE A 157 16.90 -19.56 22.30
C ILE A 157 17.42 -19.35 23.74
N ALA A 158 16.72 -18.55 24.55
CA ALA A 158 17.11 -18.33 25.95
C ALA A 158 17.11 -19.64 26.77
N ILE A 159 16.11 -20.50 26.57
CA ILE A 159 16.02 -21.80 27.25
C ILE A 159 17.19 -22.72 26.85
N ILE A 160 17.52 -22.80 25.56
CA ILE A 160 18.66 -23.61 25.09
C ILE A 160 19.96 -23.13 25.73
N PHE A 161 20.18 -21.82 25.81
CA PHE A 161 21.38 -21.26 26.46
C PHE A 161 21.45 -21.65 27.94
N LEU A 162 20.35 -21.56 28.69
CA LEU A 162 20.31 -21.94 30.11
C LEU A 162 20.55 -23.44 30.32
N ILE A 163 19.98 -24.28 29.46
CA ILE A 163 20.21 -25.74 29.53
C ILE A 163 21.67 -26.06 29.20
N GLY A 164 22.22 -25.42 28.16
CA GLY A 164 23.62 -25.61 27.76
C GLY A 164 24.61 -25.20 28.85
N THR A 165 24.39 -24.07 29.52
CA THR A 165 25.25 -23.64 30.64
C THR A 165 25.15 -24.57 31.83
N ALA A 166 23.95 -25.03 32.18
CA ALA A 166 23.76 -26.02 33.25
C ALA A 166 24.48 -27.34 32.95
N ILE A 167 24.36 -27.86 31.72
CA ILE A 167 25.07 -29.07 31.28
C ILE A 167 26.59 -28.86 31.34
N PHE A 168 27.09 -27.69 30.94
CA PHE A 168 28.52 -27.40 31.03
C PHE A 168 29.02 -27.39 32.49
N ILE A 169 28.26 -26.79 33.41
CA ILE A 169 28.60 -26.80 34.85
C ILE A 169 28.62 -28.24 35.37
N ILE A 170 27.58 -29.03 35.08
CA ILE A 170 27.47 -30.43 35.53
C ILE A 170 28.63 -31.28 34.98
N THR A 171 28.99 -31.11 33.71
CA THR A 171 30.11 -31.84 33.10
C THR A 171 31.45 -31.42 33.71
N MET A 172 31.65 -30.13 33.99
CA MET A 172 32.85 -29.64 34.68
C MET A 172 32.97 -30.20 36.11
N ASP A 173 31.87 -30.29 36.86
CA ASP A 173 31.89 -30.86 38.21
C ASP A 173 32.08 -32.39 38.20
N LEU A 174 31.49 -33.10 37.23
CA LEU A 174 31.73 -34.53 37.01
C LEU A 174 33.19 -34.81 36.64
N LEU A 175 33.80 -33.99 35.78
CA LEU A 175 35.21 -34.13 35.43
C LEU A 175 36.10 -33.87 36.63
N LYS A 176 35.82 -32.84 37.44
CA LYS A 176 36.55 -32.58 38.70
C LYS A 176 36.45 -33.76 39.67
N TYR A 177 35.27 -34.36 39.80
CA TYR A 177 35.04 -35.52 40.64
C TYR A 177 35.82 -36.75 40.14
N TYR A 178 35.81 -37.01 38.82
CA TYR A 178 36.50 -38.16 38.23
C TYR A 178 38.03 -38.02 38.26
N PHE A 179 38.56 -36.82 38.05
CA PHE A 179 40.00 -36.56 38.10
C PHE A 179 40.54 -36.33 39.53
N GLY A 180 39.69 -36.29 40.56
CA GLY A 180 40.10 -36.32 41.97
C GLY A 180 40.98 -35.14 42.42
N ILE A 181 40.86 -33.97 41.77
CA ILE A 181 41.62 -32.78 42.13
C ILE A 181 40.88 -32.06 43.28
N ASP A 182 41.09 -32.52 44.52
CA ASP A 182 40.61 -31.84 45.74
C ASP A 182 41.59 -30.72 46.14
N PRO A 183 41.27 -29.41 45.96
CA PRO A 183 42.11 -28.33 46.47
C PRO A 183 42.01 -28.17 48.01
N ALA A 184 41.11 -28.89 48.67
CA ALA A 184 40.85 -28.78 50.10
C ALA A 184 41.62 -29.78 50.98
N ARG A 185 42.41 -30.71 50.42
CA ARG A 185 43.23 -31.63 51.23
C ARG A 185 44.52 -30.97 51.69
N LYS A 186 44.41 -29.93 52.54
CA LYS A 186 45.54 -29.44 53.35
C LYS A 186 46.07 -30.62 54.16
N ARG A 187 47.36 -30.95 53.98
CA ARG A 187 48.11 -31.88 54.83
C ARG A 187 47.99 -31.44 56.30
N LEU A 188 47.09 -32.05 57.05
CA LEU A 188 47.15 -31.99 58.51
C LEU A 188 48.44 -32.70 58.92
N ARG A 189 49.43 -31.94 59.38
CA ARG A 189 50.64 -32.49 60.03
C ARG A 189 50.19 -33.33 61.23
N PRO A 190 50.75 -34.53 61.46
CA PRO A 190 50.40 -35.31 62.64
C PRO A 190 50.84 -34.55 63.91
N ARG A 191 49.88 -34.22 64.79
CA ARG A 191 50.20 -33.75 66.14
C ARG A 191 50.75 -34.93 66.94
N LYS A 192 51.92 -34.75 67.59
CA LYS A 192 52.49 -35.72 68.53
C LYS A 192 51.49 -35.97 69.68
N CYS A 193 51.17 -37.22 69.96
CA CYS A 193 50.37 -37.61 71.12
C CYS A 193 51.17 -37.37 72.41
N VAL A 194 50.65 -36.53 73.30
CA VAL A 194 51.07 -36.47 74.71
C VAL A 194 50.18 -37.44 75.49
N LYS A 195 50.76 -38.38 76.24
CA LYS A 195 50.02 -39.35 77.07
C LYS A 195 49.22 -38.60 78.14
N LYS A 196 47.88 -38.63 78.07
CA LYS A 196 47.01 -38.26 79.20
C LYS A 196 46.75 -39.50 80.07
N GLN A 197 46.95 -39.32 81.36
CA GLN A 197 46.80 -40.32 82.41
C GLN A 197 45.32 -40.76 82.51
N LYS A 198 45.08 -42.08 82.49
CA LYS A 198 43.73 -42.66 82.58
C LYS A 198 43.21 -42.53 84.01
N THR A 199 42.13 -41.77 84.20
CA THR A 199 41.25 -41.96 85.36
C THR A 199 40.13 -42.92 84.96
N ILE A 200 39.96 -43.98 85.73
CA ILE A 200 38.96 -45.04 85.51
C ILE A 200 37.63 -44.52 86.08
N PRO A 201 36.51 -44.54 85.33
CA PRO A 201 35.20 -44.17 85.89
C PRO A 201 34.66 -45.30 86.79
N VAL A 202 34.13 -44.92 87.96
CA VAL A 202 33.50 -45.84 88.92
C VAL A 202 32.11 -46.22 88.40
N VAL A 203 31.85 -47.52 88.27
CA VAL A 203 30.54 -48.07 87.87
C VAL A 203 29.74 -48.39 89.14
N GLN A 204 28.65 -47.65 89.38
CA GLN A 204 27.73 -47.96 90.49
C GLN A 204 26.79 -49.11 90.10
N LYS A 205 26.74 -50.17 90.93
CA LYS A 205 25.79 -51.29 90.81
C LYS A 205 24.60 -51.05 91.73
N PHE A 206 23.38 -51.11 91.19
CA PHE A 206 22.14 -51.01 91.94
C PHE A 206 21.54 -52.40 92.18
N TYR A 207 21.11 -52.68 93.42
CA TYR A 207 20.34 -53.88 93.78
C TYR A 207 18.96 -53.45 94.31
N TYR A 208 17.89 -54.04 93.77
CA TYR A 208 16.52 -53.80 94.20
C TYR A 208 16.11 -54.81 95.27
N LYS A 209 15.45 -54.33 96.34
CA LYS A 209 14.89 -55.17 97.40
C LYS A 209 13.38 -55.23 97.22
N SER A 210 12.85 -56.39 96.81
CA SER A 210 11.41 -56.63 96.75
C SER A 210 10.87 -56.96 98.14
N SER A 211 9.98 -56.13 98.67
CA SER A 211 9.20 -56.46 99.87
C SER A 211 7.73 -56.57 99.50
N LEU A 212 7.23 -57.80 99.57
CA LEU A 212 5.83 -58.16 99.39
C LEU A 212 4.99 -57.64 100.55
N LYS A 213 4.24 -56.54 100.38
CA LYS A 213 2.91 -56.37 101.01
C LYS A 213 2.12 -55.18 100.47
N LYS A 214 0.94 -55.52 99.90
CA LYS A 214 -0.30 -54.74 99.72
C LYS A 214 -0.22 -53.21 99.49
N ARG A 215 -0.62 -52.84 98.26
CA ARG A 215 -1.52 -51.73 97.86
C ARG A 215 -1.03 -50.29 98.14
N SER A 216 -1.06 -49.49 97.06
CA SER A 216 -0.85 -48.03 96.89
C SER A 216 0.59 -47.48 96.95
N GLU A 217 1.07 -47.14 95.75
CA GLU A 217 1.86 -45.96 95.32
C GLU A 217 3.21 -45.59 95.98
N ASN A 218 4.19 -45.39 95.08
CA ASN A 218 5.42 -44.58 95.15
C ASN A 218 6.58 -45.09 96.01
N SER A 219 7.54 -45.76 95.34
CA SER A 219 8.87 -46.11 95.85
C SER A 219 9.85 -44.94 95.71
N ILE A 220 10.29 -44.42 96.86
CA ILE A 220 11.34 -43.40 97.03
C ILE A 220 12.72 -44.07 96.92
N VAL A 221 13.62 -43.48 96.14
CA VAL A 221 15.03 -43.90 96.02
C VAL A 221 15.85 -43.17 97.09
N VAL A 222 16.50 -43.92 97.97
CA VAL A 222 17.47 -43.38 98.95
C VAL A 222 18.88 -43.57 98.37
N ILE A 223 19.67 -42.50 98.36
CA ILE A 223 21.07 -42.47 97.90
C ILE A 223 21.95 -42.42 99.16
N GLU A 224 22.85 -43.38 99.32
CA GLU A 224 23.88 -43.36 100.37
C GLU A 224 25.24 -43.50 99.69
N GLU A 225 26.10 -42.48 99.87
CA GLU A 225 27.45 -42.42 99.30
C GLU A 225 28.43 -43.17 100.21
N THR A 226 29.06 -44.23 99.70
CA THR A 226 30.22 -44.83 100.35
C THR A 226 31.43 -44.73 99.44
N ASN A 227 32.39 -43.88 99.84
CA ASN A 227 33.73 -43.76 99.29
C ASN A 227 34.52 -45.06 99.51
N ILE A 228 35.13 -45.59 98.44
CA ILE A 228 36.55 -46.00 98.27
C ILE A 228 36.74 -46.46 96.83
#